data_AF-A0A1V5K5S2-F1
#
_entry.id   AF-A0A1V5K5S2-F1
#
_cell.length_a   1.000
_cell.length_b   1.000
_cell.length_c   1.000
_cell.angle_alpha   90.00
_cell.angle_beta   90.00
_cell.angle_gamma   90.00
#
_symmetry.space_group_name_H-M   'P 1'
#
loop_
_entity.id
_entity.type
_entity.pdbx_description
1 polymer ?
#
loop_
_entity_poly.entity_id
_entity_poly.type
_entity_poly.pdbx_seq_one_letter_code
_entity_poly.pdbx_strand_id
1 'polypeptide(L)' 'MKATVYIPKKYLRQIYKLDISDKAKDKIRLTKNVGKSKPCIFEIRDKKILKDFEKVMLLKIELTAAG' A
#
# COMPACT_ATOMS: atom_id res chain seq x y z
N MET A 1 4.47 14.33 6.29
CA MET A 1 4.53 13.15 7.20
C MET A 1 4.75 11.89 6.37
N LYS A 2 5.45 10.85 6.88
CA LYS A 2 5.56 9.54 6.21
C LYS A 2 4.66 8.52 6.90
N ALA A 3 3.87 7.79 6.13
CA ALA A 3 3.01 6.72 6.60
C ALA A 3 3.34 5.42 5.86
N THR A 4 3.34 4.30 6.57
CA THR A 4 3.72 2.99 6.00
C THR A 4 2.67 1.95 6.35
N VAL A 5 2.14 1.26 5.35
CA VAL A 5 1.24 0.11 5.53
C VAL A 5 1.97 -1.17 5.12
N TYR A 6 2.01 -2.17 6.00
CA TYR A 6 2.62 -3.47 5.69
C TYR A 6 1.56 -4.47 5.21
N ILE A 7 1.65 -4.83 3.92
CA ILE A 7 0.75 -5.80 3.28
C ILE A 7 1.45 -7.14 3.11
N PRO A 8 0.85 -8.29 3.50
CA PRO A 8 1.43 -9.60 3.24
C PRO A 8 1.73 -9.84 1.75
N LYS A 9 2.85 -10.47 1.44
CA LYS A 9 3.30 -10.70 0.04
C LYS A 9 2.28 -11.45 -0.82
N LYS A 10 1.51 -12.36 -0.23
CA LYS A 10 0.44 -13.10 -0.93
C LYS A 10 -0.62 -12.19 -1.57
N TYR A 11 -0.75 -10.95 -1.08
CA TYR A 11 -1.73 -9.97 -1.52
C TYR A 11 -1.17 -8.89 -2.44
N LEU A 12 0.09 -8.99 -2.88
CA LEU A 12 0.73 -8.02 -3.79
C LEU A 12 -0.09 -7.76 -5.06
N ARG A 13 -0.72 -8.79 -5.62
CA ARG A 13 -1.55 -8.66 -6.83
C ARG A 13 -2.74 -7.72 -6.61
N GLN A 14 -3.32 -7.71 -5.40
CA GLN A 14 -4.43 -6.83 -5.06
C GLN A 14 -3.95 -5.37 -4.94
N ILE A 15 -2.77 -5.13 -4.37
CA ILE A 15 -2.16 -3.79 -4.31
C ILE A 15 -2.00 -3.19 -5.72
N TYR A 16 -1.48 -3.97 -6.68
CA TYR A 16 -1.24 -3.45 -8.03
C TYR A 16 -2.53 -3.27 -8.85
N LYS A 17 -3.61 -3.95 -8.45
CA LYS A 17 -4.96 -3.76 -9.00
C LYS A 17 -5.71 -2.58 -8.37
N LEU A 18 -5.28 -2.06 -7.22
CA LEU A 18 -5.89 -0.88 -6.62
C LEU A 18 -5.81 0.31 -7.59
N ASP A 19 -6.86 1.11 -7.58
CA ASP A 19 -6.93 2.40 -8.25
C ASP A 19 -6.13 3.45 -7.45
N ILE A 20 -4.83 3.26 -7.34
CA ILE A 20 -3.88 4.24 -6.81
C ILE A 20 -2.97 4.71 -7.94
N SER A 21 -2.36 5.88 -7.80
CA SER A 21 -1.49 6.42 -8.85
C SER A 21 -0.36 5.46 -9.23
N ASP A 22 0.01 5.44 -10.52
CA ASP A 22 1.12 4.61 -11.01
C ASP A 22 2.43 4.93 -10.29
N LYS A 23 2.65 6.21 -9.98
CA LYS A 23 3.76 6.66 -9.14
C LYS A 23 3.78 6.00 -7.77
N ALA A 24 2.63 5.81 -7.13
CA ALA A 24 2.54 5.08 -5.87
C ALA A 24 2.83 3.59 -6.08
N LYS A 25 2.28 2.96 -7.12
CA LYS A 25 2.55 1.55 -7.46
C LYS A 25 4.04 1.31 -7.69
N ASP A 26 4.71 2.19 -8.41
CA ASP A 26 6.15 2.07 -8.69
C ASP A 26 6.99 2.25 -7.45
N LYS A 27 6.69 3.25 -6.62
CA LYS A 27 7.34 3.41 -5.31
C LYS A 27 7.18 2.16 -4.45
N ILE A 28 5.98 1.58 -4.42
CA ILE A 28 5.72 0.32 -3.70
C ILE A 28 6.53 -0.82 -4.32
N ARG A 29 6.56 -0.99 -5.66
CA ARG A 29 7.34 -2.04 -6.33
C ARG A 29 8.81 -2.01 -5.93
N LEU A 30 9.39 -0.82 -5.87
CA LEU A 30 10.79 -0.59 -5.54
C LEU A 30 11.15 -0.83 -4.06
N THR A 31 10.17 -0.92 -3.14
CA THR A 31 10.49 -1.21 -1.74
C THR A 31 11.02 -2.62 -1.56
N LYS A 32 12.05 -2.79 -0.73
CA LYS A 32 12.46 -4.13 -0.29
C LYS A 32 11.38 -4.69 0.62
N ASN A 33 11.17 -6.00 0.51
CA ASN A 33 10.28 -6.71 1.41
C ASN A 33 10.84 -6.69 2.84
N VAL A 34 9.95 -6.65 3.84
CA VAL A 34 10.28 -6.82 5.26
C VAL A 34 9.60 -8.09 5.75
N GLY A 35 10.38 -9.13 6.02
CA GLY A 35 9.86 -10.47 6.32
C GLY A 35 8.92 -10.99 5.22
N LYS A 36 7.70 -11.38 5.59
CA LYS A 36 6.62 -11.83 4.68
C LYS A 36 5.72 -10.69 4.18
N SER A 37 6.12 -9.43 4.37
CA SER A 37 5.33 -8.25 4.02
C SER A 37 6.03 -7.35 3.01
N LYS A 38 5.23 -6.62 2.24
CA LYS A 38 5.63 -5.52 1.36
C LYS A 38 5.29 -4.19 2.04
N PRO A 39 6.27 -3.33 2.32
CA PRO A 39 6.01 -1.98 2.81
C PRO A 39 5.42 -1.11 1.69
N CYS A 40 4.27 -0.51 1.97
CA CYS A 40 3.65 0.51 1.13
C CYS A 40 3.85 1.87 1.79
N ILE A 41 4.86 2.62 1.34
CA ILE A 41 5.30 3.86 1.98
C ILE A 41 4.74 5.06 1.22
N PHE A 42 4.03 5.94 1.93
CA PHE A 42 3.41 7.14 1.41
C PHE A 42 3.99 8.38 2.10
N GLU A 43 4.34 9.38 1.31
CA GLU A 43 4.78 10.68 1.78
C GLU A 43 3.60 11.64 1.71
N ILE A 44 2.86 11.75 2.81
CA ILE A 44 1.64 12.55 2.90
C ILE A 44 2.02 14.03 2.87
N ARG A 45 1.76 14.63 1.71
CA ARG A 45 2.04 16.02 1.37
C ARG A 45 0.89 16.74 0.65
N ASP A 46 -0.08 15.97 0.16
CA ASP A 46 -1.24 16.49 -0.57
C ASP A 46 -2.43 15.51 -0.46
N LYS A 47 -3.62 16.00 -0.85
CA LYS A 47 -4.87 15.22 -0.80
C LYS A 47 -4.86 14.01 -1.74
N LYS A 48 -4.07 14.02 -2.81
CA LYS A 48 -4.01 12.92 -3.79
C LYS A 48 -3.28 11.72 -3.18
N ILE A 49 -2.13 11.95 -2.55
CA ILE A 49 -1.40 10.88 -1.85
C ILE A 49 -2.19 10.37 -0.64
N LEU A 50 -2.93 11.24 0.05
CA LEU A 50 -3.79 10.81 1.16
C LEU A 50 -4.86 9.80 0.71
N LYS A 51 -5.50 10.03 -0.44
CA LYS A 51 -6.47 9.08 -1.04
C LYS A 51 -5.82 7.75 -1.44
N ASP A 52 -4.62 7.79 -2.01
CA ASP A 52 -3.89 6.57 -2.35
C ASP A 52 -3.54 5.74 -1.09
N PHE A 53 -3.12 6.43 -0.02
CA PHE A 53 -2.85 5.82 1.28
C PHE A 53 -4.11 5.18 1.89
N GLU A 54 -5.23 5.91 1.87
CA GLU A 54 -6.52 5.43 2.39
C GLU A 54 -6.96 4.15 1.68
N LYS A 55 -6.87 4.08 0.35
CA LYS A 55 -7.19 2.87 -0.42
C LYS A 55 -6.35 1.66 0.00
N VAL A 56 -5.05 1.86 0.27
CA VAL A 56 -4.18 0.77 0.75
C VAL A 56 -4.50 0.38 2.20
N MET A 57 -4.91 1.32 3.06
CA MET A 57 -5.38 1.00 4.41
C MET A 57 -6.68 0.19 4.39
N LEU A 58 -7.65 0.58 3.58
CA LEU A 58 -8.91 -0.16 3.44
C LEU A 58 -8.66 -1.59 2.95
N LEU A 59 -7.81 -1.76 1.93
CA LEU A 59 -7.37 -3.08 1.49
C LEU A 59 -6.75 -3.88 2.65
N LYS A 60 -5.88 -3.27 3.48
CA LYS A 60 -5.29 -3.96 4.63
C LYS A 60 -6.35 -4.46 5.61
N ILE A 61 -7.36 -3.63 5.91
CA ILE A 61 -8.45 -3.95 6.84
C ILE A 61 -9.26 -5.13 6.28
N GLU A 62 -9.66 -5.08 5.01
CA GLU A 62 -10.39 -6.17 4.34
C GLU A 62 -9.63 -7.50 4.41
N LEU A 63 -8.31 -7.47 4.16
CA LEU A 63 -7.47 -8.66 4.18
C LEU A 63 -7.23 -9.24 5.58
N THR A 64 -7.45 -8.45 6.63
CA THR A 64 -7.32 -8.88 8.02
C THR A 64 -8.66 -9.30 8.62
N ALA A 65 -9.78 -8.74 8.16
CA ALA A 65 -11.11 -9.16 8.54
C ALA A 65 -11.54 -10.49 7.88
N ALA A 66 -10.96 -10.84 6.74
CA ALA A 66 -11.24 -12.08 6.01
C ALA A 66 -10.40 -13.31 6.48
N GLY A 67 -9.76 -13.21 7.65
CA GLY A 67 -8.82 -14.21 8.19
C GLY A 67 -9.35 -14.94 9.40
#